data_AF-A0A4Q2ZEX4-F1
#
_entry.id   AF-A0A4Q2ZEX4-F1
#
_cell.length_a   1.000
_cell.length_b   1.000
_cell.length_c   1.000
_cell.angle_alpha   90.00
_cell.angle_beta   90.00
_cell.angle_gamma   90.00
#
_symmetry.space_group_name_H-M   'P 1'
#
loop_
_entity.id
_entity.type
_entity.pdbx_description
1 polymer ?
#
loop_
_entity_poly.entity_id
_entity_poly.type
_entity_poly.pdbx_seq_one_letter_code
_entity_poly.pdbx_strand_id
1 'polypeptide(L)'
;MRLLKIVPDNTNIGFVRVRHIAFVITALLTVAAIAMVFARGLNMGVDFVGGVSIEEKFASAPPLDRIRSTVNNLGFGEGSLQQLG
;
A
#
# COMPACT_ATOMS: atom_id res chain seq x y z
N MET A 1 -2.60 -18.88 -40.36
CA MET A 1 -2.68 -17.47 -39.90
C MET A 1 -1.29 -17.06 -39.43
N ARG A 2 -0.68 -15.99 -39.97
CA ARG A 2 0.64 -15.52 -39.53
C ARG A 2 0.49 -14.82 -38.19
N LEU A 3 1.21 -15.28 -37.17
CA LEU A 3 1.26 -14.61 -35.87
C LEU A 3 2.00 -13.28 -36.02
N LEU A 4 1.41 -12.19 -35.51
CA LEU A 4 2.06 -10.89 -35.43
C LEU A 4 3.27 -10.98 -34.50
N LYS A 5 4.45 -10.64 -35.03
CA LYS A 5 5.71 -10.68 -34.29
C LYS A 5 6.11 -9.27 -33.88
N ILE A 6 5.76 -8.90 -32.66
CA ILE A 6 5.97 -7.54 -32.11
C ILE A 6 7.42 -7.33 -31.65
N VAL A 7 8.13 -8.40 -31.26
CA VAL A 7 9.51 -8.35 -30.79
C VAL A 7 10.42 -9.16 -31.73
N PRO A 8 11.47 -8.56 -32.30
CA PRO A 8 12.48 -9.28 -33.11
C PRO A 8 13.20 -10.38 -32.32
N ASP A 9 13.58 -11.48 -32.99
CA ASP A 9 14.30 -12.62 -32.38
C ASP A 9 15.62 -12.22 -31.73
N ASN A 10 16.29 -11.21 -32.30
CA ASN A 10 17.60 -10.74 -31.87
C ASN A 10 17.52 -9.40 -31.11
N THR A 11 16.43 -9.14 -30.40
CA THR A 11 16.32 -7.97 -29.54
C THR A 11 17.39 -8.05 -28.43
N ASN A 12 18.40 -7.19 -28.52
CA ASN A 12 19.49 -7.11 -27.55
C ASN A 12 19.52 -5.71 -26.91
N ILE A 13 18.82 -5.58 -25.79
CA ILE A 13 18.78 -4.34 -25.00
C ILE A 13 19.76 -4.48 -23.83
N GLY A 14 20.71 -3.55 -23.74
CA GLY A 14 21.78 -3.56 -22.74
C GLY A 14 21.34 -3.12 -21.33
N PHE A 15 20.34 -3.77 -20.74
CA PHE A 15 19.82 -3.42 -19.39
C PHE A 15 20.91 -3.44 -18.31
N VAL A 16 21.89 -4.34 -18.42
CA VAL A 16 22.99 -4.46 -17.45
C VAL A 16 23.88 -3.21 -17.44
N ARG A 17 23.93 -2.44 -18.53
CA ARG A 17 24.74 -1.21 -18.63
C ARG A 17 24.33 -0.16 -17.60
N VAL A 18 23.03 -0.07 -17.27
CA VAL A 18 22.49 0.95 -16.36
C VAL A 18 22.37 0.46 -14.91
N ARG A 19 22.82 -0.76 -14.60
CA ARG A 19 22.62 -1.40 -13.29
C ARG A 19 23.13 -0.56 -12.11
N HIS A 20 24.26 0.14 -12.28
CA HIS A 20 24.85 0.91 -11.20
C HIS A 20 24.00 2.12 -10.83
N ILE A 21 23.42 2.80 -11.83
CA ILE A 21 22.47 3.90 -11.59
C ILE A 21 21.21 3.35 -10.93
N ALA A 22 20.68 2.24 -11.44
CA ALA A 22 19.51 1.59 -10.85
C ALA A 22 19.76 1.21 -9.37
N PHE A 23 20.91 0.60 -9.05
CA PHE A 23 21.26 0.24 -7.68
C PHE A 23 21.39 1.44 -6.76
N VAL A 24 21.98 2.55 -7.23
CA VAL A 24 22.05 3.79 -6.43
C VAL A 24 20.66 4.32 -6.13
N ILE A 25 19.78 4.39 -7.14
CA ILE A 25 18.40 4.85 -6.95
C ILE A 25 17.66 3.94 -5.98
N THR A 26 17.77 2.61 -6.14
CA THR A 26 17.15 1.65 -5.22
C THR A 26 17.66 1.83 -3.80
N ALA A 27 18.97 1.94 -3.60
CA ALA A 27 19.55 2.15 -2.27
C ALA A 27 19.04 3.44 -1.62
N LEU A 28 18.98 4.54 -2.37
CA LEU A 28 18.43 5.81 -1.88
C LEU A 28 16.95 5.68 -1.48
N LEU A 29 16.14 5.03 -2.31
CA LEU A 29 14.73 4.80 -2.02
C LEU A 29 14.54 3.89 -0.78
N THR A 30 15.37 2.87 -0.62
CA THR A 30 15.36 2.00 0.57
C THR A 30 15.69 2.79 1.83
N VAL A 31 16.75 3.59 1.81
CA VAL A 31 17.13 4.44 2.96
C VAL A 31 16.02 5.45 3.26
N ALA A 32 15.44 6.08 2.24
CA ALA A 32 14.34 7.02 2.42
C ALA A 32 13.10 6.35 3.03
N ALA A 33 12.75 5.13 2.60
CA ALA A 33 11.66 4.36 3.17
C ALA A 33 11.90 4.06 4.65
N ILE A 34 13.10 3.59 5.01
CA ILE A 34 13.49 3.34 6.40
C ILE A 34 13.43 4.65 7.22
N ALA A 35 13.96 5.75 6.70
CA ALA A 35 13.94 7.04 7.39
C ALA A 35 12.50 7.54 7.63
N MET A 36 11.58 7.33 6.68
CA MET A 36 10.18 7.69 6.85
C MET A 36 9.49 6.92 7.98
N VAL A 37 9.86 5.65 8.21
CA VAL A 37 9.35 4.87 9.35
C VAL A 37 9.66 5.57 10.67
N PHE A 38 10.88 6.10 10.85
CA PHE A 38 11.25 6.81 12.07
C PHE A 38 10.68 8.24 12.14
N ALA A 39 10.53 8.92 11.01
CA ALA A 39 10.04 10.30 10.97
C ALA A 39 8.51 10.44 11.11
N ARG A 40 7.74 9.47 10.58
CA ARG A 40 6.26 9.51 10.60
C ARG A 40 5.64 8.42 11.48
N GLY A 41 6.41 7.44 11.91
CA GLY A 41 5.87 6.23 12.54
C GLY A 41 5.21 5.29 11.53
N LEU A 42 4.74 4.14 12.05
CA LEU A 42 3.92 3.20 11.30
C LEU A 42 2.46 3.36 11.73
N ASN A 43 1.52 3.11 10.81
CA ASN A 43 0.13 2.94 11.17
C ASN A 43 -0.04 1.57 11.83
N MET A 44 0.12 1.51 13.14
CA MET A 44 0.11 0.27 13.90
C MET A 44 -1.30 -0.28 14.03
N GLY A 45 -1.49 -1.56 13.70
CA GLY A 45 -2.75 -2.26 13.86
C GLY A 45 -3.06 -2.62 15.32
N VAL A 46 -4.26 -3.17 15.54
CA VAL A 46 -4.75 -3.58 16.85
C VAL A 46 -3.83 -4.60 17.53
N ASP A 47 -3.14 -5.44 16.76
CA ASP A 47 -2.21 -6.46 17.27
C ASP A 47 -0.99 -5.85 17.97
N PHE A 48 -0.63 -4.60 17.66
CA PHE A 48 0.57 -3.94 18.18
C PHE A 48 0.26 -2.89 19.25
N VAL A 49 -0.89 -2.21 19.16
CA VAL A 49 -1.30 -1.14 20.11
C VAL A 49 -2.35 -1.61 21.11
N GLY A 50 -2.97 -2.76 20.85
CA GLY A 50 -4.17 -3.22 21.57
C GLY A 50 -5.42 -2.48 21.10
N GLY A 51 -6.59 -3.03 21.45
CA GLY A 51 -7.88 -2.45 21.09
C GLY A 51 -8.85 -3.49 20.54
N VAL A 52 -9.82 -3.04 19.76
CA VAL A 52 -10.86 -3.89 19.15
C VAL A 52 -10.86 -3.66 17.63
N SER A 53 -10.81 -4.74 16.86
CA SER A 53 -11.08 -4.73 15.42
C SER A 53 -12.45 -5.35 15.17
N ILE A 54 -13.27 -4.68 14.37
CA ILE A 54 -14.62 -5.13 14.01
C ILE A 54 -14.68 -5.22 12.49
N GLU A 55 -14.97 -6.40 11.98
CA GLU A 55 -15.18 -6.64 10.56
C GLU A 55 -16.68 -6.89 10.31
N GLU A 56 -17.29 -6.07 9.45
CA GLU A 56 -18.70 -6.16 9.11
C GLU A 56 -18.88 -6.25 7.60
N LYS A 57 -19.79 -7.14 7.16
CA LYS A 57 -20.13 -7.31 5.76
C LYS A 57 -21.42 -6.59 5.43
N PHE A 58 -21.36 -5.70 4.46
CA PHE A 58 -22.52 -4.96 3.98
C PHE A 58 -23.06 -5.56 2.68
N ALA A 59 -24.38 -5.59 2.54
CA ALA A 59 -25.02 -6.05 1.30
C ALA A 59 -24.73 -5.13 0.09
N SER A 60 -24.44 -3.86 0.36
CA SER A 60 -24.04 -2.85 -0.62
C SER A 60 -23.02 -1.90 0.02
N ALA A 61 -22.20 -1.23 -0.79
CA ALA A 61 -21.17 -0.32 -0.29
C ALA A 61 -21.79 0.78 0.60
N PRO A 62 -21.52 0.80 1.91
CA PRO A 62 -22.13 1.76 2.81
C PRO A 62 -21.44 3.13 2.70
N PRO A 63 -22.15 4.22 3.01
CA PRO A 63 -21.53 5.54 3.07
C PRO A 63 -20.55 5.62 4.25
N LEU A 64 -19.24 5.64 3.93
CA LEU A 64 -18.14 5.64 4.92
C LEU A 64 -18.26 6.76 5.95
N ASP A 65 -18.70 7.95 5.53
CA ASP A 65 -18.84 9.10 6.44
C ASP A 65 -19.89 8.87 7.53
N ARG A 66 -20.99 8.16 7.22
CA ARG A 66 -21.99 7.80 8.22
C ARG A 66 -21.47 6.75 9.20
N ILE A 67 -20.70 5.79 8.70
CA ILE A 67 -20.07 4.78 9.58
C ILE A 67 -19.09 5.49 10.51
N ARG A 68 -18.23 6.37 9.96
CA ARG A 68 -17.25 7.13 10.74
C ARG A 68 -17.91 7.96 11.83
N SER A 69 -18.97 8.72 11.50
CA SER A 69 -19.66 9.53 12.50
C SER A 69 -20.33 8.68 13.58
N THR A 70 -20.96 7.56 13.21
CA THR A 70 -21.58 6.64 14.16
C THR A 70 -20.55 6.03 15.10
N VAL A 71 -19.42 5.53 14.58
CA VAL A 71 -18.35 4.91 15.36
C VAL A 71 -17.69 5.92 16.29
N ASN A 72 -17.40 7.13 15.81
CA ASN A 72 -16.80 8.19 16.64
C ASN A 72 -17.73 8.62 17.79
N ASN A 73 -19.05 8.54 17.60
CA ASN A 73 -20.04 8.86 18.64
C ASN A 73 -20.15 7.79 19.74
N LEU A 74 -19.57 6.60 19.57
CA LEU A 74 -19.61 5.52 20.57
C LEU A 74 -18.64 5.75 21.75
N GLY A 75 -17.77 6.76 21.67
CA GLY A 75 -16.85 7.10 22.77
C GLY A 75 -15.62 6.20 22.87
N PHE A 76 -15.33 5.38 21.86
CA PHE A 76 -14.14 4.51 21.80
C PHE A 76 -12.87 5.20 21.27
N GLY A 77 -12.92 6.52 21.03
CA GLY A 77 -11.81 7.29 20.44
C GLY A 77 -11.87 7.38 18.91
N GLU A 78 -10.76 7.79 18.28
CA GLU A 78 -10.65 7.80 16.81
C GLU A 78 -10.42 6.39 16.27
N GLY A 79 -11.39 5.84 15.56
CA GLY A 79 -11.28 4.55 14.88
C GLY A 79 -10.77 4.67 13.44
N SER A 80 -9.83 3.81 13.06
CA SER A 80 -9.44 3.66 11.65
C SER A 80 -10.45 2.77 10.92
N LEU A 81 -11.08 3.31 9.88
CA LEU A 81 -12.01 2.56 9.02
C LEU A 81 -11.31 2.15 7.73
N GLN A 82 -11.35 0.86 7.43
CA GLN A 82 -10.81 0.30 6.19
C GLN A 82 -11.88 -0.51 5.47
N GLN A 83 -12.11 -0.18 4.21
CA GLN A 83 -12.97 -0.99 3.34
C GLN A 83 -12.19 -2.23 2.90
N LEU A 84 -12.77 -3.39 3.17
CA LEU A 84 -12.33 -4.68 2.66
C LEU A 84 -13.23 -5.06 1.48
N GLY A 85 -12.62 -5.63 0.44
CA GLY A 85 -13.24 -5.86 -0.88
C GLY A 85 -14.41 -6.83 -0.87
#